data_AF-A0A969KNU2-F1
#
_entry.id   AF-A0A969KNU2-F1
#
_cell.length_a   1.000
_cell.length_b   1.000
_cell.length_c   1.000
_cell.angle_alpha   90.00
_cell.angle_beta   90.00
_cell.angle_gamma   90.00
#
_symmetry.space_group_name_H-M   'P 1'
#
loop_
_entity.id
_entity.type
_entity.pdbx_description
1 polymer ?
#
loop_
_entity_poly.entity_id
_entity_poly.type
_entity_poly.pdbx_seq_one_letter_code
_entity_poly.pdbx_strand_id
1 'polypeptide(L)' 'MRLSHLSLTHFRNYASLELDFPTPLALLQGANAQGKTNLLEAIYFLATSKPVHAQTESEIVDWQAQDEPIPFLPGGGQ' A
#
# COMPACT_ATOMS: atom_id res chain seq x y z
N MET A 1 3.47 -20.00 -1.63
CA MET A 1 3.79 -18.67 -1.07
C MET A 1 2.95 -18.48 0.19
N ARG A 2 3.52 -17.90 1.27
CA ARG A 2 2.80 -17.58 2.52
C ARG A 2 3.14 -16.12 2.88
N LEU A 3 2.12 -15.28 3.03
CA LEU A 3 2.27 -13.92 3.53
C LEU A 3 2.38 -13.98 5.04
N SER A 4 3.50 -13.53 5.60
CA SER A 4 3.73 -13.47 7.05
C SER A 4 3.63 -12.05 7.60
N HIS A 5 3.96 -11.06 6.76
CA HIS A 5 4.04 -9.66 7.12
C HIS A 5 3.79 -8.81 5.88
N LEU A 6 3.12 -7.68 6.04
CA LEU A 6 2.83 -6.71 4.99
C LEU A 6 3.08 -5.30 5.55
N SER A 7 4.03 -4.61 4.92
CA SER A 7 4.29 -3.19 5.12
C SER A 7 3.88 -2.44 3.85
N LEU A 8 3.06 -1.40 4.01
CA LEU A 8 2.69 -0.48 2.94
C LEU A 8 3.07 0.93 3.35
N THR A 9 3.61 1.69 2.40
CA THR A 9 3.85 3.13 2.52
C THR A 9 3.32 3.77 1.25
N HIS A 10 2.46 4.77 1.41
CA HIS A 10 1.85 5.52 0.30
C HIS A 10 1.23 4.63 -0.79
N PHE A 11 0.46 3.61 -0.38
CA PHE A 11 -0.23 2.70 -1.29
C PHE A 11 -1.74 2.96 -1.26
N ARG A 12 -2.31 3.43 -2.38
CA ARG A 12 -3.72 3.79 -2.53
C ARG A 12 -4.17 4.78 -1.44
N ASN A 13 -4.97 4.33 -0.47
CA ASN A 13 -5.43 5.17 0.64
C ASN A 13 -4.72 4.83 1.97
N TYR A 14 -3.66 4.03 1.92
CA TYR A 14 -2.80 3.72 3.06
C TYR A 14 -1.56 4.61 2.99
N ALA A 15 -1.53 5.67 3.80
CA ALA A 15 -0.32 6.45 4.02
C ALA A 15 0.78 5.57 4.65
N SER A 16 0.41 4.78 5.67
CA SER A 16 1.26 3.73 6.25
C SER A 16 0.39 2.59 6.79
N LEU A 17 0.86 1.35 6.64
CA LEU A 17 0.22 0.16 7.20
C LEU A 17 1.29 -0.88 7.55
N GLU A 18 1.18 -1.45 8.75
CA GLU A 18 1.99 -2.57 9.22
C GLU A 18 1.07 -3.69 9.71
N LEU A 19 1.16 -4.87 9.11
CA LEU A 19 0.31 -6.02 9.43
C LEU A 19 1.07 -7.33 9.46
N ASP A 20 0.91 -8.07 10.55
CA ASP A 20 1.36 -9.45 10.67
C ASP A 20 0.24 -10.45 10.39
N PHE A 21 0.59 -11.57 9.76
CA PHE A 21 -0.31 -12.68 9.42
C PHE A 21 0.12 -13.94 10.18
N PRO A 22 -0.22 -14.05 11.48
CA PRO A 22 0.18 -15.19 12.30
C PRO A 22 -0.53 -16.48 11.90
N THR A 23 -1.72 -16.37 11.28
CA THR A 23 -2.53 -17.49 10.81
C THR A 23 -2.74 -17.44 9.29
N PRO A 24 -2.98 -18.60 8.64
CA PRO A 24 -3.29 -18.64 7.20
C PRO A 24 -4.60 -17.94 6.82
N LEU A 25 -5.50 -17.76 7.78
CA LEU A 25 -6.78 -17.08 7.60
C LEU A 25 -6.71 -15.69 8.24
N ALA A 26 -7.06 -14.67 7.46
CA ALA A 26 -7.24 -13.30 7.92
C ALA A 26 -8.65 -12.81 7.54
N LEU A 27 -9.36 -12.19 8.48
CA LEU A 27 -10.68 -11.61 8.24
C LEU A 27 -10.56 -10.09 8.09
N LEU A 28 -10.96 -9.56 6.95
CA LEU A 28 -11.00 -8.13 6.67
C LEU A 28 -12.42 -7.60 6.90
N GLN A 29 -12.60 -6.80 7.95
CA GLN A 29 -13.90 -6.24 8.33
C GLN A 29 -13.84 -4.71 8.41
N GLY A 30 -14.91 -4.05 7.98
CA GLY A 30 -15.05 -2.59 7.99
C GLY A 30 -16.12 -2.14 7.01
N ALA A 31 -16.48 -0.85 7.04
CA ALA A 31 -17.43 -0.27 6.10
C ALA A 31 -16.87 -0.24 4.66
N ASN A 32 -17.74 -0.01 3.68
CA ASN A 32 -17.31 0.21 2.30
C ASN A 32 -16.38 1.43 2.20
N ALA A 33 -15.51 1.43 1.19
CA ALA A 33 -14.49 2.47 0.96
C ALA A 33 -13.41 2.64 2.05
N GLN A 34 -13.32 1.75 3.04
CA GLN A 34 -12.27 1.77 4.08
C GLN A 34 -10.96 1.02 3.69
N GLY A 35 -10.67 0.86 2.40
CA GLY A 35 -9.39 0.29 1.95
C GLY A 35 -9.29 -1.24 1.88
N LYS A 36 -10.31 -2.02 2.27
CA LYS A 36 -10.26 -3.50 2.20
C LYS A 36 -9.87 -4.03 0.81
N THR A 37 -10.44 -3.47 -0.26
CA THR A 37 -10.08 -3.83 -1.64
C THR A 37 -8.67 -3.39 -1.99
N ASN A 38 -8.23 -2.23 -1.50
CA ASN A 38 -6.87 -1.73 -1.72
C ASN A 38 -5.83 -2.64 -1.05
N LEU A 39 -6.15 -3.22 0.11
CA LEU A 39 -5.27 -4.20 0.76
C LEU A 39 -5.11 -5.48 -0.07
N LEU A 40 -6.21 -5.99 -0.62
CA LEU A 40 -6.17 -7.16 -1.52
C LEU A 40 -5.41 -6.83 -2.81
N GLU A 41 -5.57 -5.62 -3.35
CA GLU A 41 -4.83 -5.15 -4.51
C GLU A 41 -3.32 -5.04 -4.21
N ALA A 42 -2.93 -4.57 -3.03
CA ALA A 42 -1.53 -4.52 -2.62
C ALA A 42 -0.89 -5.92 -2.58
N ILE A 43 -1.59 -6.89 -1.98
CA ILE A 43 -1.12 -8.28 -1.92
C ILE A 43 -0.98 -8.87 -3.32
N TYR A 44 -1.97 -8.63 -4.19
CA TYR A 44 -1.93 -9.10 -5.57
C TYR A 44 -0.77 -8.45 -6.34
N PHE A 45 -0.60 -7.13 -6.21
CA PHE A 45 0.46 -6.38 -6.88
C PHE A 45 1.83 -6.89 -6.46
N LEU A 46 2.08 -7.09 -5.17
CA LEU A 46 3.35 -7.63 -4.66
C LEU A 46 3.61 -9.07 -5.13
N ALA A 47 2.56 -9.87 -5.33
CA ALA A 47 2.70 -11.25 -5.79
C ALA A 47 2.90 -11.38 -7.31
N THR A 48 2.44 -10.40 -8.10
CA THR A 48 2.35 -10.51 -9.57
C THR A 48 3.05 -9.41 -10.35
N SER A 49 3.47 -8.35 -9.67
CA SER A 49 3.98 -7.09 -10.26
C SER A 49 3.02 -6.49 -11.29
N LYS A 50 1.72 -6.74 -11.14
CA LYS A 50 0.67 -6.22 -12.03
C LYS A 50 -0.41 -5.52 -11.22
N PRO A 51 -0.77 -4.27 -11.56
CA PRO A 51 -1.95 -3.66 -10.97
C PRO A 51 -3.22 -4.41 -11.41
N VAL A 52 -4.22 -4.48 -10.53
CA VAL A 52 -5.51 -5.11 -10.86
C VAL A 52 -6.42 -4.11 -11.56
N HIS A 53 -6.53 -2.89 -11.01
CA HIS A 53 -7.46 -1.88 -11.50
C HIS A 53 -6.77 -0.62 -12.06
N ALA A 54 -5.50 -0.41 -11.76
CA ALA A 54 -4.75 0.72 -12.29
C ALA A 54 -4.24 0.47 -13.71
N GLN A 55 -4.29 1.48 -14.58
CA GLN A 55 -3.70 1.42 -15.93
C GLN A 55 -2.21 1.74 -15.93
N THR A 56 -1.76 2.52 -14.94
CA THR A 56 -0.36 2.89 -14.73
C THR A 56 0.05 2.67 -13.27
N GLU A 57 1.33 2.39 -13.04
CA GLU A 57 1.85 2.17 -11.67
C GLU A 57 1.63 3.40 -10.78
N SER A 58 1.69 4.62 -11.34
CA SER A 58 1.47 5.86 -10.59
C SER A 58 0.08 5.97 -9.94
N GLU A 59 -0.94 5.28 -10.48
CA GLU A 59 -2.29 5.30 -9.91
C GLU A 59 -2.42 4.51 -8.60
N ILE A 60 -1.46 3.64 -8.29
CA ILE A 60 -1.45 2.88 -7.02
C ILE A 60 -0.80 3.68 -5.89
N VAL A 61 -0.14 4.80 -6.20
CA VAL A 61 0.50 5.67 -5.21
C VAL A 61 -0.56 6.52 -4.51
N ASP A 62 -0.42 6.68 -3.19
CA ASP A 62 -1.27 7.60 -2.43
C ASP A 62 -1.10 9.03 -2.94
N TRP A 63 -2.23 9.74 -3.11
CA TRP A 63 -2.24 11.10 -3.63
C TRP A 63 -1.50 12.06 -2.70
N GLN A 64 -1.52 11.78 -1.38
CA GLN A 64 -0.85 12.59 -0.37
C GLN A 64 0.67 12.36 -0.33
N ALA A 65 1.17 11.32 -0.99
CA ALA A 65 2.61 11.02 -1.02
C ALA A 65 3.43 12.13 -1.69
N GLN A 66 2.81 12.94 -2.55
CA GLN A 66 3.47 14.05 -3.25
C GLN A 66 3.83 15.21 -2.32
N ASP A 67 3.15 15.33 -1.17
CA ASP A 67 3.37 16.38 -0.19
C ASP A 67 4.45 15.99 0.84
N GLU A 68 4.91 14.73 0.85
CA GLU A 68 5.97 14.31 1.74
C GLU A 68 7.34 14.79 1.25
N PRO A 69 8.19 15.34 2.15
CA PRO A 69 9.56 15.69 1.82
C PRO A 69 10.32 14.42 1.42
N ILE A 70 10.86 14.43 0.20
CA ILE A 70 11.60 13.30 -0.36
C ILE A 70 12.76 12.94 0.59
N PRO A 71 12.78 11.75 1.22
CA PRO A 71 13.66 11.46 2.36
C PRO A 71 15.15 11.45 2.02
N PHE A 72 15.51 11.39 0.73
CA PHE A 72 16.88 11.38 0.23
C PHE A 72 17.32 12.69 -0.42
N LEU A 73 16.52 13.76 -0.40
CA LEU A 73 17.02 15.10 -0.69
C LEU A 73 17.58 15.70 0.60
N PRO A 74 18.91 15.66 0.84
CA PRO A 74 19.49 16.44 1.93
C PRO A 74 19.08 17.89 1.69
N GLY A 75 18.48 18.52 2.69
CA GLY A 75 17.96 19.87 2.60
C GLY A 75 18.93 20.77 1.85
N GLY A 76 18.55 21.18 0.64
CA GLY A 76 19.19 22.28 -0.05
C GLY A 76 19.05 23.48 0.87
N GLY A 77 20.16 23.91 1.47
CA GLY A 77 20.17 25.09 2.31
C GLY A 77 19.71 26.30 1.50
N GLN A 78 18.78 27.03 2.10
CA GLN A 78 18.36 28.41 1.83
C GLN A 78 17.53 28.64 0.55
#